data_AF-A0A813ZS35-F1
#
_entry.id   AF-A0A813ZS35-F1
#
_cell.length_a   1.000
_cell.length_b   1.000
_cell.length_c   1.000
_cell.angle_alpha   90.00
_cell.angle_beta   90.00
_cell.angle_gamma   90.00
#
_symmetry.space_group_name_H-M   'P 1'
#
loop_
_entity.id
_entity.type
_entity.pdbx_description
1 polymer ?
#
loop_
_entity_poly.entity_id
_entity_poly.type
_entity_poly.pdbx_seq_one_letter_code
_entity_poly.pdbx_strand_id
1 'polypeptide(L)'
;MNYLYLNNSPQQPVPRSFVFNRRNEKIDWRRIAAVDVERVARELDFQVLQDNIEHITLCNIDLEVDSRAMDPNFLKLYKMAQLTIEYLLLCQDQITSQLVDYEQNKGKGLADQDETRRQIEKLKNDLNLTKKESKKRKKMIETQEKMLLAQRSNYHTCPVCTHSFLSLDYLQAHMHRRHPEYDPNRKREHDVDIEKEIQRLKDELHSKETELQLIKVQKV
;
A
#
# COMPACT_ATOMS: atom_id res chain seq x y z
N MET A 1 -46.61 5.31 0.04
CA MET A 1 -45.84 4.14 0.50
C MET A 1 -45.51 3.30 -0.73
N ASN A 2 -44.24 3.26 -1.13
CA ASN A 2 -43.79 2.57 -2.33
C ASN A 2 -43.70 1.06 -2.09
N TYR A 3 -44.54 0.28 -2.77
CA TYR A 3 -44.53 -1.19 -2.78
C TYR A 3 -43.43 -1.78 -3.71
N LEU A 4 -42.32 -1.07 -3.93
CA LEU A 4 -41.28 -1.49 -4.88
C LEU A 4 -40.21 -2.44 -4.31
N TYR A 5 -40.41 -3.01 -3.12
CA TYR A 5 -39.48 -3.96 -2.50
C TYR A 5 -39.94 -5.43 -2.51
N LEU A 6 -41.04 -5.77 -3.18
CA LEU A 6 -41.54 -7.16 -3.19
C LEU A 6 -40.93 -8.07 -4.27
N ASN A 7 -39.98 -7.58 -5.08
CA ASN A 7 -39.31 -8.37 -6.11
C ASN A 7 -37.78 -8.44 -5.94
N ASN A 8 -37.33 -8.63 -4.70
CA ASN A 8 -36.02 -9.19 -4.42
C ASN A 8 -36.16 -10.10 -3.19
N SER A 9 -36.76 -11.28 -3.35
CA SER A 9 -36.23 -12.39 -2.56
C SER A 9 -34.82 -12.57 -3.09
N PRO A 10 -33.76 -12.28 -2.30
CA PRO A 10 -32.54 -12.98 -2.62
C PRO A 10 -32.96 -14.46 -2.51
N GLN A 11 -32.59 -15.29 -3.48
CA GLN A 11 -32.41 -16.70 -3.17
C GLN A 11 -31.27 -16.76 -2.14
N GLN A 12 -31.53 -16.30 -0.91
CA GLN A 12 -30.62 -16.46 0.20
C GLN A 12 -30.52 -17.97 0.35
N PRO A 13 -29.31 -18.52 0.28
CA PRO A 13 -29.14 -19.95 0.44
C PRO A 13 -29.72 -20.30 1.80
N VAL A 14 -30.88 -20.97 1.78
CA VAL A 14 -31.37 -21.71 2.92
C VAL A 14 -30.18 -22.55 3.37
N PRO A 15 -29.79 -22.53 4.66
CA PRO A 15 -28.64 -23.29 5.13
C PRO A 15 -28.76 -24.72 4.60
N ARG A 16 -27.67 -25.30 4.11
CA ARG A 16 -27.67 -26.60 3.42
C ARG A 16 -28.28 -27.76 4.24
N SER A 17 -28.61 -27.52 5.52
CA SER A 17 -29.22 -28.44 6.47
C SER A 17 -30.47 -27.88 7.17
N PHE A 18 -31.16 -26.86 6.66
CA PHE A 18 -32.37 -26.37 7.31
C PHE A 18 -33.50 -27.40 7.20
N VAL A 19 -34.10 -27.71 8.35
CA VAL A 19 -35.26 -28.56 8.48
C VAL A 19 -36.21 -27.85 9.43
N PHE A 20 -37.47 -27.72 9.04
CA PHE A 20 -38.50 -27.18 9.93
C PHE A 20 -38.57 -27.99 11.22
N ASN A 21 -38.68 -27.29 12.33
CA ASN A 21 -38.73 -27.88 13.66
C ASN A 21 -39.97 -28.77 13.82
N ARG A 22 -39.83 -29.78 14.67
CA ARG A 22 -40.98 -30.61 15.06
C ARG A 22 -41.89 -29.80 15.96
N ARG A 23 -43.18 -29.77 15.60
CA ARG A 23 -44.23 -29.10 16.37
C ARG A 23 -44.70 -29.99 17.49
N ASN A 24 -44.13 -29.80 18.68
CA ASN A 24 -44.42 -30.62 19.86
C ASN A 24 -44.91 -29.79 21.06
N GLU A 25 -44.97 -28.47 20.92
CA GLU A 25 -45.36 -27.60 22.02
C GLU A 25 -46.88 -27.55 22.18
N LYS A 26 -47.30 -27.28 23.42
CA LYS A 26 -48.71 -27.05 23.77
C LYS A 26 -49.04 -25.57 23.73
N ILE A 27 -50.28 -25.24 23.41
CA ILE A 27 -50.76 -23.86 23.41
C ILE A 27 -51.21 -23.47 24.82
N ASP A 28 -50.69 -22.37 25.35
CA ASP A 28 -51.29 -21.73 26.52
C ASP A 28 -52.49 -20.88 26.07
N TRP A 29 -53.65 -21.53 26.02
CA TRP A 29 -54.91 -20.90 25.61
C TRP A 29 -55.31 -19.71 26.47
N ARG A 30 -54.93 -19.69 27.76
CA ARG A 30 -55.23 -18.57 28.65
C ARG A 30 -54.40 -17.36 28.27
N ARG A 31 -53.12 -17.57 27.96
CA ARG A 31 -52.23 -16.51 27.49
C ARG A 31 -52.71 -15.93 26.16
N ILE A 32 -53.06 -16.79 25.20
CA ILE A 32 -53.58 -16.35 23.90
C ILE A 32 -54.90 -15.57 24.06
N ALA A 33 -55.81 -16.04 24.91
CA ALA A 33 -57.09 -15.36 25.15
C ALA A 33 -56.94 -13.98 25.82
N ALA A 34 -55.83 -13.72 26.53
CA ALA A 34 -55.56 -12.43 27.14
C ALA A 34 -55.00 -11.39 26.15
N VAL A 35 -54.63 -11.80 24.94
CA VAL A 35 -54.10 -10.90 23.91
C VAL A 35 -55.25 -10.18 23.18
N ASP A 36 -55.28 -8.87 23.29
CA ASP A 36 -56.15 -7.99 22.48
C ASP A 36 -55.49 -7.76 21.11
N VAL A 37 -55.91 -8.53 20.11
CA VAL A 37 -55.32 -8.53 18.77
C VAL A 37 -55.54 -7.20 18.06
N GLU A 38 -56.70 -6.58 18.24
CA GLU A 38 -57.04 -5.29 17.64
C GLU A 38 -56.17 -4.17 18.21
N ARG A 39 -55.88 -4.20 19.51
CA ARG A 39 -54.94 -3.28 20.13
C ARG A 39 -53.52 -3.50 19.61
N VAL A 40 -53.04 -4.75 19.56
CA VAL A 40 -51.71 -5.09 19.03
C VAL A 40 -51.54 -4.56 17.61
N ALA A 41 -52.55 -4.71 16.75
CA ALA A 41 -52.53 -4.21 15.38
C ALA A 41 -52.51 -2.67 15.29
N ARG A 42 -53.30 -1.98 16.13
CA ARG A 42 -53.35 -0.50 16.15
C ARG A 42 -52.08 0.13 16.72
N GLU A 43 -51.54 -0.47 17.77
CA GLU A 43 -50.41 0.08 18.54
C GLU A 43 -49.05 -0.44 18.05
N LEU A 44 -49.03 -1.43 17.15
CA LEU A 44 -47.81 -2.11 16.70
C LEU A 44 -47.03 -2.67 17.90
N ASP A 45 -47.73 -3.33 18.82
CA ASP A 45 -47.14 -3.93 20.01
C ASP A 45 -46.38 -5.22 19.64
N PHE A 46 -45.18 -5.05 19.09
CA PHE A 46 -44.33 -6.14 18.67
C PHE A 46 -43.84 -6.98 19.85
N GLN A 47 -43.82 -6.43 21.06
CA GLN A 47 -43.41 -7.19 22.25
C GLN A 47 -44.40 -8.31 22.52
N VAL A 48 -45.70 -8.01 22.50
CA VAL A 48 -46.74 -9.03 22.67
C VAL A 48 -46.66 -10.09 21.58
N LEU A 49 -46.36 -9.72 20.32
CA LEU A 49 -46.17 -10.69 19.24
C LEU A 49 -44.94 -11.56 19.48
N GLN A 50 -43.80 -10.97 19.84
CA GLN A 50 -42.55 -11.67 20.11
C GLN A 50 -42.68 -12.64 21.28
N ASP A 51 -43.39 -12.23 22.32
CA ASP A 51 -43.64 -13.03 23.53
C ASP A 51 -44.48 -14.29 23.24
N ASN A 52 -45.28 -14.28 22.17
CA ASN A 52 -46.15 -15.40 21.80
C ASN A 52 -45.70 -16.14 20.53
N ILE A 53 -44.66 -15.66 19.83
CA ILE A 53 -44.29 -16.14 18.50
C ILE A 53 -43.89 -17.61 18.50
N GLU A 54 -43.15 -18.05 19.52
CA GLU A 54 -42.69 -19.44 19.68
C GLU A 54 -43.89 -20.39 19.87
N HIS A 55 -44.79 -20.03 20.78
CA HIS A 55 -46.00 -20.79 21.07
C HIS A 55 -46.95 -20.92 19.87
N ILE A 56 -46.99 -19.92 18.98
CA ILE A 56 -47.79 -19.98 17.76
C ILE A 56 -47.07 -20.82 16.70
N THR A 57 -45.76 -20.66 16.56
CA THR A 57 -44.99 -21.25 15.46
C THR A 57 -44.70 -22.74 15.67
N LEU A 58 -44.43 -23.15 16.91
CA LEU A 58 -43.94 -24.49 17.27
C LEU A 58 -45.00 -25.39 17.92
N CYS A 59 -46.23 -24.91 18.10
CA CYS A 59 -47.28 -25.74 18.67
C CYS A 59 -47.82 -26.79 17.70
N ASN A 60 -48.28 -27.90 18.27
CA ASN A 60 -48.97 -28.94 17.53
C ASN A 60 -50.48 -28.67 17.43
N ILE A 61 -50.88 -27.92 16.42
CA ILE A 61 -52.30 -27.57 16.22
C ILE A 61 -53.21 -28.80 16.05
N ASP A 62 -52.69 -29.93 15.56
CA ASP A 62 -53.47 -31.16 15.39
C ASP A 62 -53.87 -31.81 16.72
N LEU A 63 -53.13 -31.53 17.79
CA LEU A 63 -53.42 -32.05 19.14
C LEU A 63 -54.27 -31.10 19.97
N GLU A 64 -54.33 -29.83 19.58
CA GLU A 64 -54.95 -28.75 20.36
C GLU A 64 -56.40 -28.47 19.94
N VAL A 65 -56.78 -28.90 18.74
CA VAL A 65 -58.11 -28.64 18.17
C VAL A 65 -58.79 -29.95 17.77
N ASP A 66 -60.09 -30.05 18.04
CA ASP A 66 -60.89 -31.13 17.47
C ASP A 66 -61.05 -30.95 15.95
N SER A 67 -60.32 -31.79 15.20
CA SER A 67 -60.37 -31.86 13.73
C SER A 67 -61.77 -32.09 13.15
N ARG A 68 -62.74 -32.58 13.94
CA ARG A 68 -64.13 -32.76 13.52
C ARG A 68 -64.96 -31.48 13.66
N ALA A 69 -64.52 -30.56 14.50
CA ALA A 69 -65.19 -29.30 14.79
C ALA A 69 -64.63 -28.11 13.98
N MET A 70 -63.54 -28.32 13.22
CA MET A 70 -62.84 -27.26 12.49
C MET A 70 -62.71 -27.58 11.00
N ASP A 71 -62.83 -26.56 10.15
CA ASP A 71 -62.59 -26.68 8.71
C ASP A 71 -61.12 -27.13 8.46
N PRO A 72 -60.90 -28.25 7.75
CA PRO A 72 -59.57 -28.69 7.35
C PRO A 72 -58.73 -27.63 6.61
N ASN A 73 -59.37 -26.71 5.88
CA ASN A 73 -58.68 -25.62 5.20
C ASN A 73 -58.12 -24.58 6.18
N PHE A 74 -58.79 -24.35 7.31
CA PHE A 74 -58.27 -23.46 8.35
C PHE A 74 -57.03 -24.06 9.02
N LEU A 75 -57.04 -25.38 9.30
CA LEU A 75 -55.87 -26.08 9.81
C LEU A 75 -54.69 -26.01 8.83
N LYS A 76 -54.94 -26.18 7.53
CA LYS A 76 -53.91 -26.01 6.50
C LYS A 76 -53.38 -24.57 6.47
N LEU A 77 -54.26 -23.58 6.52
CA LEU A 77 -53.88 -22.16 6.55
C LEU A 77 -52.99 -21.85 7.76
N TYR A 78 -53.37 -22.33 8.95
CA TYR A 78 -52.58 -22.15 10.16
C TYR A 78 -51.20 -22.80 10.06
N LYS A 79 -51.13 -24.05 9.58
CA LYS A 79 -49.84 -24.74 9.35
C LYS A 79 -48.97 -23.99 8.33
N MET A 80 -49.55 -23.44 7.26
CA MET A 80 -48.80 -22.60 6.32
C MET A 80 -48.31 -21.31 6.96
N ALA A 81 -49.11 -20.68 7.82
CA ALA A 81 -48.69 -19.52 8.60
C ALA A 81 -47.53 -19.87 9.54
N GLN A 82 -47.58 -21.00 10.25
CA GLN A 82 -46.48 -21.48 11.10
C GLN A 82 -45.19 -21.67 10.29
N LEU A 83 -45.25 -22.34 9.13
CA LEU A 83 -44.07 -22.55 8.28
C LEU A 83 -43.51 -21.23 7.74
N THR A 84 -44.40 -20.29 7.43
CA THR A 84 -44.01 -18.96 6.93
C THR A 84 -43.34 -18.15 8.04
N ILE A 85 -43.89 -18.14 9.26
CA ILE A 85 -43.28 -17.46 10.40
C ILE A 85 -41.91 -18.08 10.72
N GLU A 86 -41.80 -19.41 10.74
CA GLU A 86 -40.53 -20.10 10.98
C GLU A 86 -39.47 -19.76 9.93
N TYR A 87 -39.87 -19.69 8.65
CA TYR A 87 -39.00 -19.23 7.57
C TYR A 87 -38.56 -17.77 7.73
N LEU A 88 -39.47 -16.88 8.12
CA LEU A 88 -39.15 -15.47 8.34
C LEU A 88 -38.20 -15.29 9.54
N LEU A 89 -38.38 -16.05 10.61
CA LEU A 89 -37.47 -16.07 11.76
C LEU A 89 -36.08 -16.56 11.36
N LEU A 90 -35.99 -17.61 10.53
CA LEU A 90 -34.71 -18.07 9.97
C LEU A 90 -34.05 -16.95 9.16
N CYS A 91 -34.77 -16.30 8.26
CA CYS A 91 -34.22 -15.20 7.46
C CYS A 91 -33.73 -14.04 8.36
N GLN A 92 -34.48 -13.71 9.41
CA GLN A 92 -34.08 -12.69 10.37
C GLN A 92 -32.76 -13.05 11.06
N ASP A 93 -32.63 -14.29 11.56
CA ASP A 93 -31.41 -14.77 12.21
C ASP A 93 -30.21 -14.78 11.26
N GLN A 94 -30.41 -15.24 10.02
CA GLN A 94 -29.37 -15.25 8.99
C GLN A 94 -28.89 -13.83 8.64
N ILE A 95 -29.82 -12.89 8.45
CA ILE A 95 -29.48 -11.50 8.13
C ILE A 95 -28.77 -10.86 9.33
N THR A 96 -29.25 -11.10 10.54
CA THR A 96 -28.64 -10.57 11.77
C THR A 96 -27.20 -11.09 11.94
N SER A 97 -27.01 -12.39 11.74
CA SER A 97 -25.68 -13.01 11.79
C SER A 97 -24.73 -12.44 10.74
N GLN A 98 -25.20 -12.30 9.49
CA GLN A 98 -24.41 -11.68 8.43
C GLN A 98 -24.05 -10.23 8.76
N LEU A 99 -24.98 -9.44 9.32
CA LEU A 99 -24.70 -8.06 9.72
C LEU A 99 -23.61 -8.00 10.78
N VAL A 100 -23.67 -8.86 11.81
CA VAL A 100 -22.63 -8.95 12.84
C VAL A 100 -21.27 -9.29 12.23
N ASP A 101 -21.21 -10.26 11.31
CA ASP A 101 -19.98 -10.64 10.62
C ASP A 101 -19.41 -9.49 9.77
N TYR A 102 -20.29 -8.78 9.03
CA TYR A 102 -19.90 -7.62 8.23
C TYR A 102 -19.36 -6.49 9.11
N GLU A 103 -20.00 -6.20 10.23
CA GLU A 103 -19.56 -5.19 11.19
C GLU A 103 -18.21 -5.55 11.82
N GLN A 104 -18.02 -6.81 12.19
CA GLN A 104 -16.75 -7.29 12.74
C GLN A 104 -15.62 -7.20 11.71
N ASN A 105 -15.87 -7.63 10.47
CA ASN A 105 -14.88 -7.57 9.39
C ASN A 105 -14.52 -6.13 9.01
N LYS A 106 -15.51 -5.23 9.02
CA LYS A 106 -15.27 -3.79 8.85
C LYS A 106 -14.40 -3.26 9.99
N GLY A 107 -14.67 -3.64 11.23
CA GLY A 107 -13.85 -3.25 12.39
C GLY A 107 -12.39 -3.69 12.26
N LYS A 108 -12.16 -4.95 11.86
CA LYS A 108 -10.82 -5.49 11.58
C LYS A 108 -10.12 -4.72 10.46
N GLY A 109 -10.80 -4.50 9.34
CA GLY A 109 -10.24 -3.75 8.21
C GLY A 109 -9.85 -2.32 8.55
N LEU A 110 -10.61 -1.64 9.42
CA LEU A 110 -10.25 -0.31 9.91
C LEU A 110 -8.99 -0.33 10.79
N ALA A 111 -8.84 -1.34 11.64
CA ALA A 111 -7.64 -1.51 12.47
C ALA A 111 -6.40 -1.78 11.61
N ASP A 112 -6.49 -2.69 10.65
CA ASP A 112 -5.39 -3.02 9.71
C ASP A 112 -4.99 -1.80 8.88
N GLN A 113 -5.98 -1.00 8.45
CA GLN A 113 -5.73 0.23 7.72
C GLN A 113 -4.98 1.27 8.57
N ASP A 114 -5.33 1.42 9.85
CA ASP A 114 -4.63 2.33 10.77
C ASP A 114 -3.20 1.85 11.04
N GLU A 115 -3.00 0.55 11.25
CA GLU A 115 -1.67 -0.02 11.43
C GLU A 115 -0.79 0.21 10.19
N THR A 116 -1.32 -0.10 9.00
CA THR A 116 -0.62 0.12 7.73
C THR A 116 -0.26 1.60 7.54
N ARG A 117 -1.17 2.51 7.89
CA ARG A 117 -0.93 3.96 7.84
C ARG A 117 0.25 4.36 8.73
N ARG A 118 0.30 3.88 9.98
CA ARG A 118 1.41 4.14 10.91
C ARG A 118 2.74 3.58 10.38
N GLN A 119 2.73 2.39 9.80
CA GLN A 119 3.92 1.80 9.19
C GLN A 119 4.43 2.62 8.00
N ILE A 120 3.53 3.11 7.13
CA ILE A 120 3.88 4.00 6.02
C ILE A 120 4.52 5.30 6.53
N GLU A 121 3.97 5.91 7.57
CA GLU A 121 4.53 7.12 8.17
C GLU A 121 5.92 6.89 8.74
N LYS A 122 6.12 5.77 9.45
CA LYS A 122 7.43 5.36 9.96
C LYS A 122 8.44 5.17 8.82
N LEU A 123 8.10 4.39 7.79
CA LEU A 123 8.97 4.15 6.64
C LEU A 123 9.30 5.43 5.89
N LYS A 124 8.35 6.38 5.76
CA LYS A 124 8.60 7.70 5.17
C LYS A 124 9.62 8.49 5.98
N ASN A 125 9.51 8.46 7.31
CA ASN A 125 10.46 9.15 8.19
C ASN A 125 11.86 8.54 8.08
N ASP A 126 11.98 7.21 8.14
CA ASP A 126 13.25 6.49 8.02
C ASP A 126 13.92 6.74 6.66
N LEU A 127 13.13 6.75 5.58
CA LEU A 127 13.61 7.07 4.24
C LEU A 127 14.12 8.52 4.14
N ASN A 128 13.45 9.47 4.77
CA ASN A 128 13.90 10.86 4.82
C ASN A 128 15.19 11.02 5.61
N LEU A 129 15.33 10.35 6.75
CA LEU A 129 16.55 10.34 7.55
C LEU A 129 17.71 9.72 6.77
N THR A 130 17.49 8.54 6.18
CA THR A 130 18.49 7.84 5.37
C THR A 130 18.94 8.68 4.17
N LYS A 131 18.02 9.37 3.48
CA LYS A 131 18.36 10.30 2.39
C LYS A 131 19.22 11.47 2.87
N LYS A 132 18.92 12.05 4.02
CA LYS A 132 19.73 13.13 4.62
C LYS A 132 21.13 12.65 4.97
N GLU A 133 21.25 11.47 5.59
CA GLU A 133 22.54 10.86 5.91
C GLU A 133 23.35 10.52 4.65
N SER A 134 22.72 9.92 3.65
CA SER A 134 23.35 9.62 2.36
C SER A 134 23.91 10.88 1.71
N LYS A 135 23.12 11.97 1.69
CA LYS A 135 23.57 13.27 1.17
C LYS A 135 24.75 13.83 1.97
N LYS A 136 24.75 13.67 3.30
CA LYS A 136 25.85 14.10 4.16
C LYS A 136 27.13 13.29 3.90
N ARG A 137 27.01 11.96 3.80
CA ARG A 137 28.13 11.06 3.49
C ARG A 137 28.71 11.34 2.10
N LYS A 138 27.86 11.57 1.09
CA LYS A 138 28.30 11.95 -0.26
C LYS A 138 29.16 13.22 -0.25
N LYS A 139 28.70 14.28 0.43
CA LYS A 139 29.48 15.52 0.59
C LYS A 139 30.81 15.31 1.30
N MET A 140 30.84 14.45 2.32
CA MET A 140 32.06 14.12 3.05
C MET A 140 33.08 13.42 2.16
N ILE A 141 32.63 12.44 1.36
CA ILE A 141 33.47 11.74 0.37
C ILE A 141 34.00 12.72 -0.68
N GLU A 142 33.15 13.55 -1.28
CA GLU A 142 33.57 14.58 -2.26
C GLU A 142 34.63 15.54 -1.67
N THR A 143 34.52 15.88 -0.38
CA THR A 143 35.50 16.74 0.31
C THR A 143 36.81 16.00 0.53
N GLN A 144 36.76 14.73 0.95
CA GLN A 144 37.95 13.89 1.15
C GLN A 144 38.68 13.63 -0.19
N GLU A 145 37.95 13.35 -1.26
CA GLU A 145 38.53 13.18 -2.60
C GLU A 145 39.27 14.44 -3.05
N LYS A 146 38.68 15.63 -2.86
CA LYS A 146 39.35 16.90 -3.15
C LYS A 146 40.62 17.10 -2.32
N MET A 147 40.58 16.75 -1.03
CA MET A 147 41.76 16.82 -0.16
C MET A 147 42.87 15.87 -0.62
N LEU A 148 42.52 14.65 -1.02
CA LEU A 148 43.47 13.67 -1.56
C LEU A 148 44.06 14.11 -2.92
N LEU A 149 43.26 14.73 -3.80
CA LEU A 149 43.75 15.29 -5.06
C LEU A 149 44.69 16.48 -4.82
N ALA A 150 44.34 17.39 -3.90
CA ALA A 150 45.22 18.49 -3.49
C ALA A 150 46.51 17.97 -2.86
N GLN A 151 46.44 16.87 -2.09
CA GLN A 151 47.62 16.21 -1.56
C GLN A 151 48.46 15.59 -2.69
N ARG A 152 47.85 14.95 -3.70
CA ARG A 152 48.54 14.44 -4.91
C ARG A 152 49.28 15.54 -5.69
N SER A 153 48.73 16.75 -5.78
CA SER A 153 49.43 17.90 -6.35
C SER A 153 50.55 18.45 -5.45
N ASN A 154 50.60 18.07 -4.17
CA ASN A 154 51.67 18.43 -3.24
C ASN A 154 52.82 17.39 -3.23
N TYR A 155 52.82 16.40 -4.13
CA TYR A 155 53.96 15.52 -4.32
C TYR A 155 54.87 16.09 -5.40
N HIS A 156 56.17 16.08 -5.14
CA HIS A 156 57.21 16.50 -6.06
C HIS A 156 57.71 15.28 -6.84
N THR A 157 57.42 15.22 -8.15
CA THR A 157 57.80 14.09 -9.00
C THR A 157 59.20 14.28 -9.59
N CYS A 158 59.97 13.19 -9.71
CA CYS A 158 61.25 13.23 -10.39
C CYS A 158 61.04 13.36 -11.92
N PRO A 159 61.75 14.28 -12.60
CA PRO A 159 61.64 14.42 -14.05
C PRO A 159 62.39 13.34 -14.84
N VAL A 160 63.18 12.48 -14.18
CA VAL A 160 64.03 11.45 -14.82
C VAL A 160 63.51 10.04 -14.56
N CYS A 161 62.84 9.79 -13.43
CA CYS A 161 62.29 8.50 -13.06
C CYS A 161 60.87 8.60 -12.48
N THR A 162 60.25 7.47 -12.14
CA THR A 162 58.84 7.41 -11.71
C THR A 162 58.62 7.68 -10.21
N HIS A 163 59.65 8.06 -9.46
CA HIS A 163 59.53 8.32 -8.03
C HIS A 163 58.89 9.69 -7.72
N SER A 164 58.01 9.69 -6.72
CA SER A 164 57.32 10.88 -6.21
C SER A 164 57.60 11.08 -4.73
N PHE A 165 57.82 12.33 -4.31
CA PHE A 165 58.26 12.67 -2.96
C PHE A 165 57.27 13.61 -2.28
N LEU A 166 57.10 13.46 -0.96
CA LEU A 166 56.19 14.29 -0.15
C LEU A 166 56.72 15.71 0.12
N SER A 167 58.01 15.97 -0.08
CA SER A 167 58.65 17.28 0.09
C SER A 167 59.69 17.52 -1.00
N LEU A 168 59.87 18.79 -1.37
CA LEU A 168 60.84 19.24 -2.36
C LEU A 168 62.28 18.88 -1.94
N ASP A 169 62.60 18.94 -0.65
CA ASP A 169 63.93 18.60 -0.13
C ASP A 169 64.28 17.13 -0.38
N TYR A 170 63.29 16.24 -0.23
CA TYR A 170 63.48 14.82 -0.53
C TYR A 170 63.66 14.57 -2.02
N LEU A 171 62.93 15.29 -2.89
CA LEU A 171 63.16 15.22 -4.33
C LEU A 171 64.58 15.72 -4.67
N GLN A 172 65.00 16.86 -4.13
CA GLN A 172 66.33 17.42 -4.39
C GLN A 172 67.45 16.46 -3.94
N ALA A 173 67.34 15.90 -2.73
CA ALA A 173 68.29 14.90 -2.24
C ALA A 173 68.32 13.64 -3.12
N HIS A 174 67.16 13.19 -3.62
CA HIS A 174 67.09 12.10 -4.59
C HIS A 174 67.80 12.45 -5.91
N MET A 175 67.57 13.66 -6.43
CA MET A 175 68.18 14.14 -7.68
C MET A 175 69.70 14.17 -7.59
N HIS A 176 70.26 14.72 -6.51
CA HIS A 176 71.71 14.76 -6.31
C HIS A 176 72.35 13.36 -6.19
N ARG A 177 71.64 12.38 -5.62
CA ARG A 177 72.21 11.04 -5.37
C ARG A 177 72.06 10.08 -6.55
N ARG A 178 70.94 10.15 -7.27
CA ARG A 178 70.57 9.18 -8.31
C ARG A 178 70.67 9.73 -9.73
N HIS A 179 70.66 11.06 -9.87
CA HIS A 179 70.69 11.75 -11.15
C HIS A 179 71.64 12.97 -11.10
N PRO A 180 72.90 12.82 -10.67
CA PRO A 180 73.85 13.93 -10.56
C PRO A 180 74.14 14.60 -11.91
N GLU A 181 73.99 13.87 -13.00
CA GLU A 181 74.20 14.32 -14.39
C GLU A 181 72.99 15.05 -14.99
N TYR A 182 71.87 15.14 -14.26
CA TYR A 182 70.67 15.80 -14.75
C TYR A 182 70.82 17.32 -14.69
N ASP A 183 70.92 17.96 -15.86
CA ASP A 183 70.97 19.42 -16.00
C ASP A 183 69.55 20.00 -16.20
N PRO A 184 69.01 20.76 -15.23
CA PRO A 184 67.69 21.38 -15.33
C PRO A 184 67.62 22.46 -16.42
N ASN A 185 68.75 23.03 -16.87
CA ASN A 185 68.78 24.10 -17.86
C ASN A 185 68.60 23.56 -19.28
N ARG A 186 69.20 22.41 -19.61
CA ARG A 186 68.98 21.73 -20.90
C ARG A 186 67.52 21.35 -21.14
N LYS A 187 66.82 20.88 -20.10
CA LYS A 187 65.39 20.58 -20.23
C LYS A 187 64.56 21.85 -20.45
N ARG A 188 64.87 22.93 -19.74
CA ARG A 188 64.19 24.22 -19.92
C ARG A 188 64.40 24.81 -21.31
N GLU A 189 65.62 24.71 -21.85
CA GLU A 189 65.88 25.12 -23.24
C GLU A 189 65.07 24.30 -24.24
N HIS A 190 65.03 22.98 -24.06
CA HIS A 190 64.23 22.11 -24.92
C HIS A 190 62.72 22.38 -24.82
N ASP A 191 62.20 22.59 -23.61
CA ASP A 191 60.79 22.91 -23.37
C ASP A 191 60.42 24.25 -24.02
N VAL A 192 61.29 25.27 -23.93
CA VAL A 192 61.09 26.57 -24.59
C VAL A 192 61.10 26.46 -26.12
N ASP A 193 61.94 25.60 -26.70
CA ASP A 193 61.95 25.39 -28.14
C ASP A 193 60.73 24.60 -28.63
N ILE A 194 60.25 23.64 -27.85
CA ILE A 194 58.98 22.95 -28.11
C ILE A 194 57.80 23.94 -28.03
N GLU A 195 57.78 24.85 -27.06
CA GLU A 195 56.74 25.88 -26.94
C GLU A 195 56.68 26.81 -28.16
N LYS A 196 57.84 27.25 -28.66
CA LYS A 196 57.93 28.03 -29.91
C LYS A 196 57.39 27.25 -31.11
N GLU A 197 57.66 25.94 -31.18
CA GLU A 197 57.18 25.10 -32.26
C GLU A 197 55.66 24.90 -32.20
N ILE A 198 55.12 24.66 -31.00
CA ILE A 198 53.66 24.59 -30.78
C ILE A 198 53.00 25.91 -31.20
N GLN A 199 53.61 27.05 -30.90
CA GLN A 199 53.06 28.34 -31.30
C GLN A 199 53.06 28.51 -32.82
N ARG A 200 54.16 28.15 -33.50
CA ARG A 200 54.21 28.15 -34.97
C ARG A 200 53.14 27.26 -35.60
N LEU A 201 52.99 26.04 -35.10
CA LEU A 201 51.99 25.09 -35.60
C LEU A 201 50.55 25.59 -35.36
N LYS A 202 50.28 26.27 -34.24
CA LYS A 202 48.98 26.90 -33.98
C LYS A 202 48.69 28.02 -34.97
N ASP A 203 49.67 28.87 -35.24
CA ASP A 203 49.52 29.99 -36.17
C ASP A 203 49.31 29.48 -37.61
N GLU A 204 50.03 28.43 -38.00
CA GLU A 204 49.88 27.77 -39.31
C GLU A 204 48.51 27.09 -39.46
N LEU A 205 48.05 26.40 -38.41
CA LEU A 205 46.72 25.79 -38.38
C LEU A 205 45.63 26.86 -38.51
N HIS A 206 45.75 27.98 -37.80
CA HIS A 206 44.82 29.10 -37.89
C HIS A 206 44.79 29.73 -39.29
N SER A 207 45.96 29.85 -39.93
CA SER A 207 46.06 30.31 -41.32
C SER A 207 45.40 29.35 -42.31
N LYS A 208 45.53 28.04 -42.11
CA LYS A 208 44.90 27.02 -42.98
C LYS A 208 43.40 26.93 -42.76
N GLU A 209 42.94 27.08 -41.53
CA GLU A 209 41.52 27.12 -41.19
C GLU A 209 40.81 28.33 -41.82
N THR A 210 41.43 29.50 -41.79
CA THR A 210 40.90 30.72 -42.44
C THR A 210 40.88 30.59 -43.97
N GLU A 211 41.93 30.01 -44.57
CA GLU A 211 41.98 29.71 -46.01
C GLU A 211 40.88 28.72 -46.44
N LEU A 212 40.64 27.67 -45.66
CA LEU A 212 39.54 26.72 -45.88
C LEU A 212 38.16 27.36 -45.72
N GLN A 213 37.99 28.30 -44.79
CA GLN A 213 36.74 29.04 -44.65
C GLN A 213 36.47 29.94 -45.86
N LEU A 214 37.48 30.60 -46.41
CA LEU A 214 37.35 31.42 -47.62
C LEU A 214 36.99 30.59 -48.86
N ILE A 215 37.60 29.41 -49.03
CA ILE A 215 37.30 28.48 -50.12
C ILE A 215 35.87 27.92 -50.03
N LYS A 216 35.35 27.72 -48.81
CA LYS A 216 33.96 27.29 -48.60
C LYS A 216 32.95 28.39 -48.94
N VAL A 217 33.30 29.67 -48.74
CA VAL A 217 32.43 30.81 -49.06
C VAL A 217 32.39 31.11 -50.57
N GLN A 218 33.46 30.82 -51.32
CA GLN A 218 33.51 31.00 -52.78
C GLN A 218 32.84 29.86 -53.60
N LYS A 219 32.39 28.78 -52.94
CA LYS A 219 31.71 27.64 -53.57
C LYS A 219 30.17 27.63 -53.37
N VAL A 220 29.61 28.77 -52.96
CA VAL A 220 28.15 29.05 -52.91
C VAL A 220 27.85 30.10 -53.96
#